data_AF-K3VTE1-F1
#
_entry.id   AF-K3VTE1-F1
#
_cell.length_a   1.000
_cell.length_b   1.000
_cell.length_c   1.000
_cell.angle_alpha   90.00
_cell.angle_beta   90.00
_cell.angle_gamma   90.00
#
_symmetry.space_group_name_H-M   'P 1'
#
loop_
_entity.id
_entity.type
_entity.pdbx_description
1 polymer ?
#
loop_
_entity_poly.entity_id
_entity_poly.type
_entity_poly.pdbx_seq_one_letter_code
_entity_poly.pdbx_strand_id
1 'polypeptide(L)'
;MDIVILHNRIRDITATLKAAIEICKSATDAQSIPVPLQTLSSQIPWALAAFDKAREGIPTIDATSPDALALESIIKGCVKKSRSLRAYLRGVIPHAELSRLDRCRRFLGLGATVDMVVELKDGLFSDLKTLADNRAIEAEARENIKALVGFATGEPGFDLWGVPDSD
;
A
#
# COMPACT_ATOMS: atom_id res chain seq x y z
N MET A 1 -19.41 1.02 15.16
CA MET A 1 -19.00 0.17 14.03
C MET A 1 -18.61 -1.21 14.53
N ASP A 2 -19.01 -2.26 13.81
CA ASP A 2 -18.66 -3.65 14.14
C ASP A 2 -17.18 -3.95 13.77
N ILE A 3 -16.43 -4.48 14.72
CA ILE A 3 -15.03 -4.90 14.56
C ILE A 3 -14.87 -5.91 13.42
N VAL A 4 -15.88 -6.78 13.22
CA VAL A 4 -15.91 -7.74 12.11
C VAL A 4 -15.88 -7.02 10.76
N ILE A 5 -16.55 -5.86 10.63
CA ILE A 5 -16.54 -5.06 9.40
C ILE A 5 -15.14 -4.48 9.14
N LEU A 6 -14.45 -3.98 10.18
CA LEU A 6 -13.08 -3.49 10.04
C LEU A 6 -12.11 -4.59 9.60
N HIS A 7 -12.14 -5.75 10.26
CA HIS A 7 -11.31 -6.88 9.87
C HIS A 7 -11.59 -7.34 8.44
N ASN A 8 -12.85 -7.39 8.03
CA ASN A 8 -13.22 -7.73 6.65
C ASN A 8 -12.66 -6.73 5.65
N ARG A 9 -12.69 -5.42 5.94
CA ARG A 9 -12.11 -4.39 5.06
C ARG A 9 -10.60 -4.49 4.98
N ILE A 10 -9.91 -4.76 6.09
CA ILE A 10 -8.45 -4.96 6.08
C ILE A 10 -8.08 -6.24 5.32
N ARG A 11 -8.89 -7.29 5.44
CA ARG A 11 -8.74 -8.50 4.62
C ARG A 11 -8.92 -8.20 3.13
N ASP A 12 -9.89 -7.37 2.75
CA ASP A 12 -10.09 -6.94 1.37
C ASP A 12 -8.88 -6.14 0.84
N ILE A 13 -8.34 -5.23 1.64
CA ILE A 13 -7.14 -4.46 1.29
C ILE A 13 -5.96 -5.41 1.08
N THR A 14 -5.66 -6.28 2.04
CA THR A 14 -4.54 -7.22 1.96
C THR A 14 -4.68 -8.17 0.75
N ALA A 15 -5.88 -8.68 0.47
CA ALA A 15 -6.13 -9.49 -0.74
C ALA A 15 -5.90 -8.69 -2.04
N THR A 16 -6.30 -7.42 -2.05
CA THR A 16 -6.11 -6.53 -3.21
C THR A 16 -4.64 -6.20 -3.43
N LEU A 17 -3.88 -5.93 -2.36
CA LEU A 17 -2.44 -5.68 -2.43
C LEU A 17 -1.66 -6.93 -2.85
N LYS A 18 -2.04 -8.12 -2.35
CA LYS A 18 -1.47 -9.39 -2.85
C LYS A 18 -1.66 -9.54 -4.36
N ALA A 19 -2.86 -9.26 -4.87
CA ALA A 19 -3.11 -9.29 -6.30
C ALA A 19 -2.29 -8.24 -7.07
N ALA A 20 -2.09 -7.04 -6.51
CA ALA A 20 -1.24 -6.01 -7.09
C ALA A 20 0.23 -6.46 -7.17
N ILE A 21 0.76 -7.08 -6.12
CA ILE A 21 2.10 -7.67 -6.10
C ILE A 21 2.26 -8.72 -7.21
N GLU A 22 1.28 -9.61 -7.39
CA GLU A 22 1.36 -10.63 -8.44
C GLU A 22 1.32 -10.02 -9.85
N ILE A 23 0.56 -8.94 -10.07
CA ILE A 23 0.59 -8.20 -11.34
C ILE A 23 2.00 -7.65 -11.58
N CYS A 24 2.60 -7.01 -10.57
CA CYS A 24 3.97 -6.51 -10.65
C CYS A 24 5.00 -7.61 -10.97
N LYS A 25 4.89 -8.78 -10.33
CA LYS A 25 5.79 -9.93 -10.58
C LYS A 25 5.60 -10.56 -11.97
N SER A 26 4.39 -10.51 -12.51
CA SER A 26 4.09 -11.10 -13.82
C SER A 26 4.71 -10.33 -15.00
N ALA A 27 5.25 -9.14 -14.75
CA ALA A 27 5.93 -8.36 -15.75
C ALA A 27 7.24 -9.05 -16.16
N THR A 28 7.25 -9.64 -17.36
CA THR A 28 8.26 -10.60 -17.83
C THR A 28 9.63 -9.97 -18.09
N ASP A 29 9.70 -8.64 -18.28
CA ASP A 29 10.93 -7.89 -18.52
C ASP A 29 10.99 -6.71 -17.54
N ALA A 30 11.64 -6.87 -16.38
CA ALA A 30 11.80 -5.81 -15.37
C ALA A 30 12.40 -4.52 -15.96
N GLN A 31 13.29 -4.65 -16.97
CA GLN A 31 13.91 -3.52 -17.68
C GLN A 31 12.94 -2.76 -18.61
N SER A 32 11.76 -3.31 -18.91
CA SER A 32 10.74 -2.66 -19.75
C SER A 32 9.68 -1.90 -18.95
N ILE A 33 9.73 -2.01 -17.61
CA ILE A 33 8.79 -1.37 -16.70
C ILE A 33 9.31 0.02 -16.34
N PRO A 34 8.49 1.08 -16.42
CA PRO A 34 8.86 2.41 -15.92
C PRO A 34 9.35 2.38 -14.47
N VAL A 35 10.42 3.13 -14.17
CA VAL A 35 11.02 3.22 -12.83
C VAL A 35 9.99 3.42 -11.71
N PRO A 36 8.96 4.29 -11.84
CA PRO A 36 7.96 4.46 -10.78
C PRO A 36 7.21 3.18 -10.40
N LEU A 37 6.98 2.27 -11.36
CA LEU A 37 6.32 0.99 -11.12
C LEU A 37 7.29 -0.05 -10.53
N GLN A 38 8.59 0.05 -10.82
CA GLN A 38 9.61 -0.76 -10.15
C GLN A 38 9.69 -0.38 -8.67
N THR A 39 9.77 0.92 -8.35
CA THR A 39 9.73 1.44 -6.98
C THR A 39 8.45 1.04 -6.25
N LEU A 40 7.30 1.12 -6.92
CA LEU A 40 6.04 0.62 -6.36
C LEU A 40 6.13 -0.87 -5.98
N SER A 41 6.72 -1.68 -6.86
CA SER A 41 6.79 -3.14 -6.67
C SER A 41 7.61 -3.52 -5.43
N SER A 42 8.64 -2.75 -5.08
CA SER A 42 9.41 -2.93 -3.85
C SER A 42 8.69 -2.36 -2.61
N GLN A 43 7.81 -1.37 -2.78
CA GLN A 43 7.10 -0.71 -1.68
C GLN A 43 5.79 -1.40 -1.24
N ILE A 44 4.99 -1.95 -2.17
CA ILE A 44 3.70 -2.59 -1.83
C ILE A 44 3.81 -3.70 -0.76
N PRO A 45 4.85 -4.57 -0.75
CA PRO A 45 5.01 -5.58 0.30
C PRO A 45 5.03 -4.99 1.72
N TRP A 46 5.59 -3.80 1.90
CA TRP A 46 5.63 -3.12 3.21
C TRP A 46 4.26 -2.58 3.61
N ALA A 47 3.51 -2.02 2.66
CA ALA A 47 2.12 -1.63 2.89
C ALA A 47 1.26 -2.84 3.29
N LEU A 48 1.46 -4.00 2.64
CA LEU A 48 0.79 -5.25 3.00
C LEU A 48 1.09 -5.65 4.45
N ALA A 49 2.36 -5.66 4.84
CA ALA A 49 2.79 -5.97 6.21
C ALA A 49 2.20 -5.00 7.24
N ALA A 50 2.15 -3.70 6.92
CA ALA A 50 1.55 -2.68 7.78
C ALA A 50 0.06 -2.93 8.01
N PHE A 51 -0.70 -3.34 6.98
CA PHE A 51 -2.11 -3.71 7.15
C PHE A 51 -2.31 -5.00 7.95
N ASP A 52 -1.40 -5.97 7.85
CA ASP A 52 -1.45 -7.16 8.71
C ASP A 52 -1.21 -6.78 10.18
N LYS A 53 -0.29 -5.85 10.47
CA LYS A 53 -0.08 -5.31 11.82
C LYS A 53 -1.24 -4.49 12.34
N ALA A 54 -1.84 -3.66 11.49
CA ALA A 54 -3.07 -2.96 11.83
C ALA A 54 -4.20 -3.93 12.19
N ARG A 55 -4.32 -5.05 11.46
CA ARG A 55 -5.32 -6.08 11.77
C ARG A 55 -5.09 -6.70 13.15
N GLU A 56 -3.84 -6.97 13.51
CA GLU A 56 -3.46 -7.58 14.79
C GLU A 56 -3.77 -6.64 15.97
N GLY A 57 -3.55 -5.33 15.81
CA GLY A 57 -3.69 -4.35 16.86
C GLY A 57 -5.00 -3.57 16.89
N ILE A 58 -6.09 -4.05 16.28
CA ILE A 58 -7.43 -3.45 16.48
C ILE A 58 -8.04 -4.07 17.75
N PRO A 59 -8.11 -3.32 18.86
CA PRO A 59 -8.74 -3.78 20.08
C PRO A 59 -10.26 -3.71 19.96
N THR A 60 -10.96 -4.22 20.97
CA THR A 60 -12.38 -3.97 21.17
C THR A 60 -12.61 -2.53 21.64
N ILE A 61 -12.60 -1.58 20.71
CA ILE A 61 -12.81 -0.15 20.99
C ILE A 61 -14.31 0.17 20.99
N ASP A 62 -14.73 1.18 21.77
CA ASP A 62 -16.06 1.79 21.62
C ASP A 62 -16.23 2.30 20.19
N ALA A 63 -17.19 1.65 19.52
CA ALA A 63 -17.71 1.90 18.19
C ALA A 63 -18.07 3.36 17.87
N THR A 64 -18.30 4.18 18.89
CA THR A 64 -18.73 5.59 18.77
C THR A 64 -17.64 6.59 19.10
N SER A 65 -16.47 6.12 19.56
CA SER A 65 -15.34 6.99 19.88
C SER A 65 -14.84 7.73 18.63
N PRO A 66 -14.36 8.98 18.76
CA PRO A 66 -13.79 9.73 17.65
C PRO A 66 -12.67 8.97 16.93
N ASP A 67 -11.82 8.27 17.68
CA ASP A 67 -10.72 7.48 17.12
C ASP A 67 -11.24 6.29 16.29
N ALA A 68 -12.29 5.61 16.73
CA ALA A 68 -12.92 4.51 15.97
C ALA A 68 -13.59 5.00 14.68
N LEU A 69 -14.20 6.19 14.68
CA LEU A 69 -14.78 6.81 13.48
C LEU A 69 -13.69 7.26 12.50
N ALA A 70 -12.60 7.84 13.01
CA ALA A 70 -11.44 8.19 12.20
C ALA A 70 -10.80 6.94 11.57
N LEU A 71 -10.63 5.88 12.36
CA LEU A 71 -10.13 4.58 11.89
C LEU A 71 -11.01 4.03 10.77
N GLU A 72 -12.35 4.11 10.92
CA GLU A 72 -13.27 3.71 9.86
C GLU A 72 -13.00 4.44 8.54
N SER A 73 -12.89 5.76 8.63
CA SER A 73 -12.71 6.63 7.48
C SER A 73 -11.40 6.32 6.75
N ILE A 74 -10.30 6.16 7.50
CA ILE A 74 -8.98 5.79 6.98
C ILE A 74 -9.06 4.45 6.24
N ILE A 75 -9.63 3.42 6.88
CA ILE A 75 -9.75 2.08 6.27
C ILE A 75 -10.62 2.10 5.01
N LYS A 76 -11.72 2.87 4.97
CA LYS A 76 -12.52 3.06 3.75
C LYS A 76 -11.68 3.71 2.63
N GLY A 77 -10.87 4.71 2.96
CA GLY A 77 -9.91 5.34 2.05
C GLY A 77 -8.95 4.32 1.45
N CYS A 78 -8.32 3.50 2.30
CA CYS A 78 -7.41 2.43 1.90
C CYS A 78 -8.06 1.39 0.99
N VAL A 79 -9.32 0.98 1.26
CA VAL A 79 -10.06 0.07 0.39
C VAL A 79 -10.22 0.66 -1.01
N LYS A 80 -10.63 1.93 -1.11
CA LYS A 80 -10.80 2.59 -2.41
C LYS A 80 -9.47 2.70 -3.15
N LYS A 81 -8.41 3.17 -2.48
CA LYS A 81 -7.09 3.37 -3.08
C LYS A 81 -6.46 2.04 -3.53
N SER A 82 -6.50 1.00 -2.70
CA SER A 82 -5.96 -0.33 -3.07
C SER A 82 -6.67 -0.94 -4.27
N ARG A 83 -8.01 -0.82 -4.35
CA ARG A 83 -8.79 -1.31 -5.50
C ARG A 83 -8.44 -0.54 -6.77
N SER A 84 -8.37 0.79 -6.70
CA SER A 84 -7.92 1.61 -7.82
C SER A 84 -6.50 1.26 -8.24
N LEU A 85 -5.56 1.14 -7.29
CA LEU A 85 -4.17 0.80 -7.57
C LEU A 85 -4.06 -0.49 -8.37
N ARG A 86 -4.77 -1.55 -7.95
CA ARG A 86 -4.83 -2.81 -8.69
C ARG A 86 -5.41 -2.64 -10.10
N ALA A 87 -6.48 -1.85 -10.26
CA ALA A 87 -7.10 -1.62 -11.55
C ALA A 87 -6.15 -0.90 -12.52
N TYR A 88 -5.50 0.16 -12.04
CA TYR A 88 -4.51 0.90 -12.81
C TYR A 88 -3.28 0.05 -13.15
N LEU A 89 -2.79 -0.77 -12.21
CA LEU A 89 -1.68 -1.68 -12.48
C LEU A 89 -1.98 -2.70 -13.58
N ARG A 90 -3.21 -3.24 -13.64
CA ARG A 90 -3.64 -4.10 -14.76
C ARG A 90 -3.68 -3.36 -16.10
N GLY A 91 -4.00 -2.07 -16.09
CA GLY A 91 -3.99 -1.24 -17.28
C GLY A 91 -2.57 -0.99 -17.80
N VAL A 92 -1.61 -0.82 -16.88
CA VAL A 92 -0.24 -0.42 -17.21
C VAL A 92 0.70 -1.59 -17.44
N ILE A 93 0.56 -2.69 -16.69
CA ILE A 93 1.43 -3.86 -16.80
C ILE A 93 0.82 -4.83 -17.83
N PRO A 94 1.39 -4.91 -19.05
CA PRO A 94 0.87 -5.79 -20.09
C PRO A 94 1.01 -7.26 -19.69
N HIS A 95 0.06 -8.09 -20.11
CA HIS A 95 0.18 -9.53 -20.01
C HIS A 95 1.42 -10.03 -20.76
N ALA A 96 2.08 -11.05 -20.19
CA ALA A 96 3.35 -11.61 -20.68
C ALA A 96 3.31 -12.07 -22.15
N GLU A 97 2.12 -12.34 -22.68
CA GLU A 97 1.89 -12.80 -24.06
C GLU A 97 2.01 -11.69 -25.12
N LEU A 98 2.06 -10.41 -24.72
CA LEU A 98 2.18 -9.29 -25.67
C LEU A 98 3.60 -9.14 -26.20
N SER A 99 3.74 -8.90 -27.50
CA SER A 99 5.04 -8.64 -28.15
C SER A 99 5.71 -7.38 -27.57
N ARG A 100 7.04 -7.32 -27.58
CA ARG A 100 7.80 -6.17 -27.08
C ARG A 100 7.38 -4.84 -27.74
N LEU A 101 7.03 -4.87 -29.03
CA LEU A 101 6.63 -3.70 -29.80
C LEU A 101 5.22 -3.22 -29.41
N ASP A 102 4.30 -4.15 -29.13
CA ASP A 102 2.96 -3.83 -28.59
C ASP A 102 3.03 -3.31 -27.15
N ARG A 103 3.96 -3.83 -26.34
CA ARG A 103 4.26 -3.29 -25.01
C ARG A 103 4.73 -1.84 -25.12
N CYS A 104 5.73 -1.56 -25.95
CA CYS A 104 6.23 -0.20 -26.16
C CYS A 104 5.15 0.76 -26.69
N ARG A 105 4.30 0.32 -27.63
CA ARG A 105 3.19 1.14 -28.14
C ARG A 105 2.16 1.49 -27.07
N ARG A 106 1.82 0.57 -26.17
CA ARG A 106 0.95 0.88 -25.03
C ARG A 106 1.59 1.90 -24.09
N PHE A 107 2.88 1.76 -23.79
CA PHE A 107 3.57 2.67 -22.86
C PHE A 107 3.62 4.13 -23.32
N LEU A 108 3.67 4.39 -24.62
CA LEU A 108 3.73 5.76 -25.16
C LEU A 108 2.49 6.63 -24.83
N GLY A 109 1.37 6.02 -24.41
CA GLY A 109 0.15 6.74 -23.99
C GLY A 109 -0.18 6.66 -22.49
N LEU A 110 0.68 6.03 -21.68
CA LEU A 110 0.34 5.67 -20.28
C LEU A 110 0.87 6.65 -19.23
N GLY A 111 1.47 7.78 -19.59
CA GLY A 111 2.04 8.76 -18.64
C GLY A 111 1.09 9.11 -17.49
N ALA A 112 -0.11 9.62 -17.81
CA ALA A 112 -1.13 9.94 -16.80
C ALA A 112 -1.60 8.73 -15.98
N THR A 113 -1.49 7.52 -16.53
CA THR A 113 -1.86 6.28 -15.83
C THR A 113 -0.78 5.86 -14.84
N VAL A 114 0.50 6.08 -15.19
CA VAL A 114 1.64 5.87 -14.28
C VAL A 114 1.61 6.89 -13.15
N ASP A 115 1.33 8.16 -13.45
CA ASP A 115 1.22 9.22 -12.43
C ASP A 115 0.11 8.87 -11.42
N MET A 116 -1.04 8.42 -11.91
CA MET A 116 -2.14 7.97 -11.04
C MET A 116 -1.75 6.78 -10.16
N VAL A 117 -0.91 5.85 -10.65
CA VAL A 117 -0.40 4.74 -9.83
C VAL A 117 0.49 5.26 -8.69
N VAL A 118 1.33 6.25 -8.97
CA VAL A 118 2.19 6.91 -7.97
C VAL A 118 1.34 7.65 -6.94
N GLU A 119 0.36 8.44 -7.39
CA GLU A 119 -0.57 9.16 -6.49
C GLU A 119 -1.34 8.21 -5.58
N LEU A 120 -1.84 7.09 -6.12
CA LEU A 120 -2.57 6.08 -5.34
C LEU A 120 -1.68 5.40 -4.31
N LYS A 121 -0.43 5.13 -4.66
CA LYS A 121 0.59 4.59 -3.75
C LYS A 121 0.88 5.58 -2.63
N ASP A 122 1.18 6.83 -2.95
CA ASP A 122 1.53 7.85 -1.96
C ASP A 122 0.34 8.14 -1.04
N GLY A 123 -0.86 8.20 -1.60
CA GLY A 123 -2.10 8.31 -0.82
C GLY A 123 -2.35 7.11 0.10
N LEU A 124 -1.92 5.90 -0.28
CA LEU A 124 -2.02 4.71 0.58
C LEU A 124 -1.01 4.77 1.74
N PHE A 125 0.23 5.17 1.47
CA PHE A 125 1.23 5.34 2.52
C PHE A 125 0.89 6.50 3.46
N SER A 126 0.31 7.58 2.94
CA SER A 126 -0.22 8.68 3.76
C SER A 126 -1.33 8.18 4.69
N ASP A 127 -2.29 7.39 4.20
CA ASP A 127 -3.33 6.79 5.04
C ASP A 127 -2.72 5.87 6.11
N LEU A 128 -1.68 5.09 5.77
CA LEU A 128 -0.98 4.22 6.73
C LEU A 128 -0.24 5.02 7.82
N LYS A 129 0.31 6.20 7.51
CA LYS A 129 0.86 7.10 8.54
C LYS A 129 -0.24 7.58 9.48
N THR A 130 -1.37 8.02 8.93
CA THR A 130 -2.54 8.42 9.74
C THR A 130 -3.08 7.25 10.57
N LEU A 131 -3.00 6.02 10.04
CA LEU A 131 -3.35 4.79 10.75
C LEU A 131 -2.41 4.56 11.95
N ALA A 132 -1.10 4.74 11.78
CA ALA A 132 -0.11 4.64 12.86
C ALA A 132 -0.33 5.69 13.96
N ASP A 133 -0.89 6.86 13.63
CA ASP A 133 -1.19 7.89 14.62
C ASP A 133 -2.54 7.70 15.32
N ASN A 134 -3.39 6.80 14.83
CA ASN A 134 -4.74 6.60 15.36
C ASN A 134 -4.74 5.80 16.67
N ARG A 135 -5.20 6.41 17.77
CA ARG A 135 -5.18 5.81 19.11
C ARG A 135 -6.12 4.62 19.31
N ALA A 136 -7.03 4.38 18.37
CA ALA A 136 -7.84 3.17 18.38
C ALA A 136 -7.03 1.92 18.01
N ILE A 137 -5.79 2.06 17.52
CA ILE A 137 -4.88 0.93 17.29
C ILE A 137 -3.93 0.80 18.49
N GLU A 138 -3.68 -0.44 18.90
CA GLU A 138 -2.75 -0.75 19.97
C GLU A 138 -1.36 -0.15 19.70
N ALA A 139 -0.72 0.34 20.76
CA ALA A 139 0.53 1.09 20.66
C ALA A 139 1.64 0.29 19.93
N GLU A 140 1.77 -1.01 20.22
CA GLU A 140 2.76 -1.86 19.54
C GLU A 140 2.50 -1.97 18.04
N ALA A 141 1.25 -2.16 17.62
CA ALA A 141 0.89 -2.20 16.22
C ALA A 141 1.14 -0.84 15.53
N ARG A 142 0.89 0.27 16.21
CA ARG A 142 1.18 1.62 15.70
C ARG A 142 2.67 1.82 15.41
N GLU A 143 3.55 1.47 16.35
CA GLU A 143 5.00 1.56 16.14
C GLU A 143 5.48 0.65 15.01
N ASN A 144 4.95 -0.57 14.93
CA ASN A 144 5.27 -1.48 13.83
C ASN A 144 4.82 -0.93 12.46
N ILE A 145 3.61 -0.37 12.37
CA ILE A 145 3.13 0.29 11.14
C ILE A 145 4.05 1.45 10.77
N LYS A 146 4.39 2.30 11.74
CA LYS A 146 5.27 3.45 11.54
C LYS A 146 6.64 3.04 11.01
N ALA A 147 7.24 2.00 11.59
CA ALA A 147 8.53 1.47 11.15
C ALA A 147 8.48 0.93 9.72
N LEU A 148 7.45 0.14 9.38
CA LEU A 148 7.28 -0.43 8.05
C LEU A 148 7.06 0.64 6.98
N VAL A 149 6.25 1.66 7.31
CA VAL A 149 5.98 2.78 6.41
C VAL A 149 7.22 3.65 6.23
N GLY A 150 7.89 4.01 7.33
CA GLY A 150 9.09 4.82 7.31
C GLY A 150 10.19 4.20 6.45
N PHE A 151 10.45 2.90 6.63
CA PHE A 151 11.40 2.14 5.81
C PHE A 151 11.01 2.16 4.33
N ALA A 152 9.73 1.85 4.03
CA ALA A 152 9.26 1.79 2.65
C ALA A 152 9.37 3.13 1.92
N THR A 153 9.14 4.25 2.62
CA THR A 153 9.18 5.59 2.04
C THR A 153 10.57 6.24 2.11
N GLY A 154 11.56 5.59 2.73
CA GLY A 154 12.90 6.16 2.92
C GLY A 154 12.90 7.35 3.87
N GLU A 155 12.04 7.35 4.89
CA GLU A 155 12.06 8.39 5.91
C GLU A 155 13.31 8.25 6.78
N PRO A 156 13.99 9.36 7.12
CA PRO A 156 15.16 9.34 7.99
C PRO A 156 14.85 8.65 9.33
N GLY A 157 15.75 7.79 9.79
CA GLY A 157 15.64 7.10 11.08
C GLY A 157 14.81 5.82 11.07
N PHE A 158 14.39 5.32 9.90
CA PHE A 158 13.65 4.07 9.75
C PHE A 158 14.41 3.04 8.91
N ASP A 159 15.59 2.63 9.39
CA ASP A 159 16.29 1.47 8.87
C ASP A 159 15.79 0.19 9.58
N LEU A 160 15.51 -0.87 8.80
CA LEU A 160 15.16 -2.19 9.35
C LEU A 160 16.29 -2.82 10.16
N TRP A 161 17.50 -2.25 10.03
CA TRP A 161 18.65 -2.56 10.85
C TRP A 161 18.85 -1.35 11.75
N GLY A 162 18.64 -1.51 13.05
CA GLY A 162 18.78 -0.44 14.04
C GLY A 162 20.23 0.05 14.21
N VAL A 163 20.86 0.50 13.13
CA VAL A 163 22.10 1.25 13.16
C VAL A 163 21.67 2.71 13.06
N PRO A 164 21.82 3.50 14.13
CA PRO A 164 21.63 4.94 14.02
C PRO A 164 22.71 5.43 13.06
N ASP A 165 22.31 6.14 12.00
CA ASP A 165 23.23 7.01 11.26
C ASP A 165 23.93 7.88 12.31
N SER A 166 25.21 7.59 12.49
CA SER A 166 26.05 8.32 13.42
C SER A 166 26.69 9.44 12.61
N ASP A 167 26.31 10.67 12.97
CA ASP A 167 26.92 11.93 12.50
C ASP A 167 28.46 11.91 12.61
#